data_AF-A0A920HT24-F1
#
_entry.id   AF-A0A920HT24-F1
#
_cell.length_a   1.000
_cell.length_b   1.000
_cell.length_c   1.000
_cell.angle_alpha   90.00
_cell.angle_beta   90.00
_cell.angle_gamma   90.00
#
_symmetry.space_group_name_H-M   'P 1'
#
loop_
_entity.id
_entity.type
_entity.pdbx_description
1 polymer ?
#
loop_
_entity_poly.entity_id
_entity_poly.type
_entity_poly.pdbx_seq_one_letter_code
_entity_poly.pdbx_strand_id
1 'polypeptide(L)'
;MNCQDQNVPTYIKQMKNLKQYHSQIEYVCNELNIGALALFSPKWGFKDMAKVPKTRYTIMREYMPKVGSHGLDMMHCSATTQVNLDYSDENDFTKSSVLRWHFSR
;
A
#
# COMPACT_ATOMS: atom_id res chain seq x y z
N MET A 1 26.59 -0.28 3.49
CA MET A 1 26.11 -1.58 2.99
C MET A 1 27.06 -2.64 3.51
N ASN A 2 26.73 -3.28 4.63
CA ASN A 2 27.61 -4.29 5.24
C ASN A 2 27.33 -5.69 4.67
N CYS A 3 28.43 -6.40 4.38
CA CYS A 3 28.50 -7.66 3.65
C CYS A 3 28.08 -8.91 4.46
N GLN A 4 27.37 -8.77 5.59
CA GLN A 4 27.09 -9.89 6.51
C GLN A 4 25.68 -10.51 6.40
N ASP A 5 24.80 -10.00 5.53
CA ASP A 5 23.41 -10.48 5.39
C ASP A 5 23.18 -11.47 4.22
N GLN A 6 24.24 -12.03 3.62
CA GLN A 6 24.10 -12.86 2.40
C GLN A 6 23.38 -14.21 2.62
N ASN A 7 23.21 -14.66 3.86
CA ASN A 7 22.62 -15.98 4.17
C ASN A 7 21.22 -15.89 4.83
N VAL A 8 20.61 -14.71 4.85
CA VAL A 8 19.29 -14.50 5.45
C VAL A 8 18.22 -14.58 4.35
N PRO A 9 17.19 -15.45 4.48
CA PRO A 9 16.09 -15.51 3.53
C PRO A 9 15.46 -14.14 3.25
N THR A 10 15.12 -13.88 1.98
CA THR A 10 14.62 -12.57 1.52
C THR A 10 13.42 -12.06 2.32
N TYR A 11 12.51 -12.93 2.75
CA TYR A 11 11.34 -12.55 3.55
C TYR A 11 11.73 -11.99 4.94
N ILE A 12 12.79 -12.52 5.56
CA ILE A 12 13.31 -12.01 6.84
C ILE A 12 13.89 -10.61 6.64
N LYS A 13 14.57 -10.37 5.51
CA LYS A 13 15.07 -9.05 5.15
C LYS A 13 13.92 -8.05 4.96
N GLN A 14 12.84 -8.44 4.28
CA GLN A 14 11.66 -7.59 4.11
C GLN A 14 10.98 -7.27 5.45
N MET A 15 10.83 -8.25 6.34
CA MET A 15 10.28 -8.02 7.68
C MET A 15 11.14 -7.06 8.51
N LYS A 16 12.47 -7.18 8.45
CA LYS A 16 13.41 -6.25 9.11
C LYS A 16 13.24 -4.83 8.56
N ASN A 17 13.18 -4.66 7.24
CA ASN A 17 12.99 -3.36 6.60
C ASN A 17 11.65 -2.71 7.01
N LEU A 18 10.57 -3.50 7.03
CA LEU A 18 9.25 -3.02 7.44
C LEU A 18 9.24 -2.55 8.90
N LYS A 19 9.87 -3.32 9.81
CA LYS A 19 10.01 -2.94 11.23
C LYS A 19 10.82 -1.65 11.39
N GLN A 20 11.92 -1.52 10.65
CA GLN A 20 12.72 -0.29 10.66
C GLN A 20 11.90 0.91 10.19
N TYR A 21 11.18 0.79 9.08
CA TYR A 21 10.31 1.84 8.58
C TYR A 21 9.21 2.23 9.59
N HIS A 22 8.60 1.25 10.25
CA HIS A 22 7.61 1.51 11.30
C HIS A 22 8.20 2.31 12.47
N SER A 23 9.39 1.93 12.94
CA SER A 23 10.08 2.68 14.02
C SER A 23 10.40 4.13 13.64
N GLN A 24 10.73 4.39 12.37
CA GLN A 24 10.97 5.74 11.87
C GLN A 24 9.69 6.58 11.82
N ILE A 25 8.58 5.98 11.40
CA ILE A 25 7.26 6.64 11.44
C ILE A 25 6.89 6.94 12.88
N GLU A 26 6.99 5.95 13.78
CA GLU A 26 6.61 6.09 15.18
C GLU A 26 7.40 7.21 15.88
N TYR A 27 8.71 7.30 15.59
CA TYR A 27 9.56 8.39 16.08
C TYR A 27 9.00 9.77 15.70
N VAL A 28 8.72 10.00 14.42
CA VAL A 28 8.19 11.29 13.93
C VAL A 28 6.77 11.56 14.42
N CYS A 29 5.94 10.52 14.47
CA CYS A 29 4.57 10.57 14.98
C CYS A 29 4.53 11.00 16.46
N ASN A 30 5.43 10.47 17.28
CA ASN A 30 5.53 10.81 18.69
C ASN A 30 5.97 12.27 18.91
N GLU A 31 6.93 12.79 18.12
CA GLU A 31 7.33 14.20 18.19
C GLU A 31 6.17 15.17 17.84
N LEU A 32 5.29 14.76 16.91
CA LEU A 32 4.15 15.56 16.46
C LEU A 32 2.86 15.29 17.25
N ASN A 33 2.88 14.34 18.19
CA ASN A 33 1.71 13.84 18.92
C ASN A 33 0.56 13.37 17.98
N ILE A 34 0.91 12.64 16.92
CA ILE A 34 -0.01 12.11 15.90
C ILE A 34 0.09 10.57 15.89
N GLY A 35 -1.05 9.88 15.81
CA GLY A 35 -1.09 8.43 15.59
C GLY A 35 -1.23 8.04 14.12
N ALA A 36 -0.64 6.92 13.72
CA ALA A 36 -0.79 6.33 12.39
C ALA A 36 -1.62 5.04 12.44
N LEU A 37 -2.61 4.90 11.56
CA LEU A 37 -3.49 3.72 11.49
C LEU A 37 -3.57 3.23 10.04
N ALA A 38 -3.34 1.92 9.82
CA ALA A 38 -3.37 1.28 8.51
C ALA A 38 -4.65 0.46 8.32
N LEU A 39 -5.79 1.15 8.22
CA LEU A 39 -7.11 0.58 8.01
C LEU A 39 -7.90 1.44 7.03
N PHE A 40 -9.09 0.97 6.63
CA PHE A 40 -10.06 1.88 6.04
C PHE A 40 -10.46 2.94 7.08
N SER A 41 -10.52 4.22 6.70
CA SER A 41 -10.87 5.32 7.59
C SER A 41 -12.22 5.06 8.27
N PRO A 42 -12.27 4.83 9.59
CA PRO A 42 -13.50 4.46 10.27
C PRO A 42 -14.40 5.67 10.57
N LYS A 43 -13.84 6.90 10.50
CA LYS A 43 -14.50 8.12 10.97
C LYS A 43 -14.70 9.17 9.89
N TRP A 44 -13.74 9.31 8.98
CA TRP A 44 -13.70 10.42 8.01
C TRP A 44 -13.94 9.91 6.59
N GLY A 45 -14.79 10.63 5.85
CA GLY A 45 -15.01 10.39 4.43
C GLY A 45 -14.06 11.18 3.54
N PHE A 46 -14.12 10.99 2.22
CA PHE A 46 -13.29 11.70 1.25
C PHE A 46 -13.30 13.23 1.43
N LYS A 47 -14.44 13.82 1.79
CA LYS A 47 -14.60 15.28 1.92
C LYS A 47 -13.78 15.87 3.07
N ASP A 48 -13.53 15.07 4.11
CA ASP A 48 -12.81 15.49 5.32
C ASP A 48 -11.31 15.20 5.23
N MET A 49 -10.89 14.39 4.26
CA MET A 49 -9.49 14.00 4.08
C MET A 49 -8.67 15.08 3.39
N ALA A 50 -7.45 15.30 3.91
CA ALA A 50 -6.48 16.17 3.28
C ALA A 50 -6.10 15.66 1.87
N LYS A 51 -6.11 16.56 0.89
CA LYS A 51 -5.78 16.22 -0.51
C LYS A 51 -4.30 16.39 -0.75
N VAL A 52 -3.63 15.31 -1.11
CA VAL A 52 -2.23 15.35 -1.52
C VAL A 52 -2.09 16.19 -2.81
N PRO A 53 -1.20 17.20 -2.86
CA PRO A 53 -1.08 18.13 -3.98
C PRO A 53 -0.25 17.52 -5.14
N LYS A 54 -0.68 16.36 -5.66
CA LYS A 54 -0.09 15.73 -6.85
C LYS A 54 -1.04 15.86 -8.05
N THR A 55 -0.53 16.36 -9.18
CA THR A 55 -1.31 16.60 -10.41
C THR A 55 -2.10 15.38 -10.87
N ARG A 56 -1.48 14.19 -10.83
CA ARG A 56 -2.13 12.92 -11.20
C ARG A 56 -3.43 12.66 -10.42
N TYR A 57 -3.48 13.05 -9.15
CA TYR A 57 -4.65 12.82 -8.31
C TYR A 57 -5.77 13.83 -8.57
N THR A 58 -5.47 15.01 -9.12
CA THR A 58 -6.51 15.95 -9.54
C THR A 58 -7.31 15.37 -10.70
N ILE A 59 -6.63 14.87 -11.74
CA ILE A 59 -7.25 14.23 -12.90
C ILE A 59 -8.11 13.03 -12.46
N MET A 60 -7.56 12.16 -11.59
CA MET A 60 -8.29 11.00 -11.10
C MET A 60 -9.54 11.39 -10.30
N ARG A 61 -9.48 12.43 -9.45
CA ARG A 61 -10.64 12.88 -8.67
C ARG A 61 -11.78 13.40 -9.55
N GLU A 62 -11.47 14.04 -10.67
CA GLU A 62 -12.47 14.50 -11.65
C GLU A 62 -13.06 13.35 -12.47
N TYR A 63 -12.27 12.29 -12.70
CA TYR A 63 -12.67 11.15 -13.51
C TYR A 63 -13.47 10.10 -12.74
N MET A 64 -13.08 9.77 -11.50
CA MET A 64 -13.68 8.66 -10.74
C MET A 64 -15.21 8.72 -10.60
N PRO A 65 -15.86 9.88 -10.37
CA PRO A 65 -17.32 9.98 -10.30
C PRO A 65 -18.04 9.55 -11.59
N LYS A 66 -17.34 9.57 -12.74
CA LYS A 66 -17.92 9.19 -14.03
C LYS A 66 -17.96 7.67 -14.24
N VAL A 67 -17.12 6.91 -13.53
CA VAL A 67 -16.97 5.46 -13.71
C VAL A 67 -17.50 4.63 -12.53
N GLY A 68 -17.79 5.26 -11.38
CA GLY A 68 -18.39 4.59 -10.24
C GLY A 68 -18.58 5.49 -9.03
N SER A 69 -19.36 5.02 -8.06
CA SER A 69 -19.72 5.79 -6.86
C SER A 69 -18.66 5.76 -5.75
N HIS A 70 -17.88 4.68 -5.64
CA HIS A 70 -16.94 4.45 -4.51
C HIS A 70 -15.47 4.75 -4.85
N GLY A 71 -15.17 5.23 -6.07
CA GLY A 71 -13.79 5.45 -6.52
C GLY A 71 -13.04 6.49 -5.68
N LEU A 72 -13.76 7.53 -5.21
CA LEU A 72 -13.17 8.57 -4.35
C LEU A 72 -12.84 8.06 -2.94
N ASP A 73 -13.71 7.24 -2.36
CA ASP A 73 -13.47 6.65 -1.04
C ASP A 73 -12.33 5.63 -1.09
N MET A 74 -12.25 4.82 -2.15
CA MET A 74 -11.11 3.93 -2.39
C MET A 74 -9.80 4.73 -2.46
N MET A 75 -9.78 5.84 -3.20
CA MET A 75 -8.58 6.66 -3.35
C MET A 75 -8.10 7.33 -2.06
N HIS A 76 -9.01 7.69 -1.16
CA HIS A 76 -8.69 8.59 -0.04
C HIS A 76 -8.81 7.96 1.34
N CYS A 77 -9.61 6.90 1.49
CA CYS A 77 -9.94 6.32 2.79
C CYS A 77 -9.41 4.90 2.95
N SER A 78 -8.76 4.30 1.95
CA SER A 78 -8.24 2.93 2.04
C SER A 78 -6.72 2.86 2.26
N ALA A 79 -6.28 1.81 2.94
CA ALA A 79 -4.87 1.44 3.08
C ALA A 79 -4.72 -0.03 2.71
N THR A 80 -3.61 -0.38 2.05
CA THR A 80 -3.38 -1.75 1.58
C THR A 80 -1.92 -2.14 1.79
N THR A 81 -1.68 -3.39 2.17
CA THR A 81 -0.36 -4.00 2.11
C THR A 81 -0.25 -4.78 0.81
N GLN A 82 0.62 -4.34 -0.08
CA GLN A 82 0.88 -4.99 -1.36
C GLN A 82 2.17 -5.82 -1.27
N VAL A 83 2.13 -7.03 -1.84
CA VAL A 83 3.32 -7.85 -2.09
C VAL A 83 3.52 -7.99 -3.58
N ASN A 84 4.78 -7.86 -4.02
CA ASN A 84 5.17 -8.11 -5.40
C ASN A 84 5.85 -9.48 -5.44
N LEU A 85 5.43 -10.33 -6.38
CA LEU A 85 5.95 -11.67 -6.59
C LEU A 85 6.52 -11.73 -8.00
N ASP A 86 7.77 -12.18 -8.12
CA ASP A 86 8.42 -12.42 -9.40
C ASP A 86 7.99 -13.78 -9.96
N TYR A 87 8.09 -13.94 -11.28
CA TYR A 87 7.77 -15.17 -12.00
C TYR A 87 8.98 -15.58 -12.85
N SER A 88 9.15 -16.87 -13.12
CA SER A 88 10.29 -17.38 -13.90
C SER A 88 10.09 -17.26 -15.41
N ASP A 89 8.86 -17.42 -15.87
CA ASP A 89 8.49 -17.45 -17.29
C ASP A 89 7.01 -17.08 -17.52
N GLU A 90 6.62 -16.91 -18.78
CA GLU A 90 5.25 -16.51 -19.15
C GLU A 90 4.18 -17.53 -18.74
N ASN A 91 4.51 -18.83 -18.73
CA ASN A 91 3.58 -19.87 -18.28
C ASN A 91 3.40 -19.82 -16.76
N ASP A 92 4.46 -19.55 -16.00
CA ASP A 92 4.44 -19.35 -14.55
C ASP A 92 3.66 -18.09 -14.16
N PHE A 93 3.82 -16.99 -14.90
CA PHE A 93 3.02 -15.78 -14.73
C PHE A 93 1.52 -16.07 -14.91
N THR A 94 1.16 -16.82 -15.95
CA THR A 94 -0.24 -17.15 -16.24
C THR A 94 -0.83 -18.01 -15.12
N LYS A 95 -0.10 -19.03 -14.65
CA LYS A 95 -0.53 -19.88 -13.54
C LYS A 95 -0.71 -19.08 -12.25
N SER A 96 0.28 -18.27 -11.88
CA SER A 96 0.25 -17.44 -10.67
C SER A 96 -0.89 -16.41 -10.71
N SER A 97 -1.12 -15.79 -11.87
CA SER A 97 -2.21 -14.84 -12.08
C SER A 97 -3.58 -15.50 -12.02
N VAL A 98 -3.75 -16.67 -12.66
CA VAL A 98 -5.00 -17.43 -12.66
C VAL A 98 -5.33 -17.97 -11.27
N LEU A 99 -4.33 -18.45 -10.52
CA LEU A 99 -4.50 -18.85 -9.12
C LEU A 99 -4.99 -17.68 -8.28
N ARG A 100 -4.36 -16.50 -8.39
CA ARG A 100 -4.81 -15.29 -7.70
C ARG A 100 -6.26 -14.92 -8.04
N TRP A 101 -6.67 -15.06 -9.30
CA TRP A 101 -8.03 -14.77 -9.73
C TRP A 101 -9.07 -15.72 -9.13
N HIS A 102 -8.77 -17.01 -9.00
CA HIS A 102 -9.70 -17.98 -8.41
C HIS A 102 -9.93 -17.77 -6.91
N PHE A 103 -8.92 -17.29 -6.18
CA PHE A 103 -9.07 -16.95 -4.75
C PHE A 103 -9.68 -15.58 -4.49
N SER A 104 -9.81 -14.73 -5.51
CA SER A 104 -10.33 -13.36 -5.40
C SER A 104 -11.82 -13.22 -5.77
N ARG A 105 -12.50 -14.32 -6.09
CA ARG A 105 -13.96 -14.41 -6.21
C ARG A 105 -14.54 -15.14 -5.02
#